data_AF-A0A527HFV0-F1
#
_entry.id   AF-A0A527HFV0-F1
#
_cell.length_a   1.000
_cell.length_b   1.000
_cell.length_c   1.000
_cell.angle_alpha   90.00
_cell.angle_beta   90.00
_cell.angle_gamma   90.00
#
_symmetry.space_group_name_H-M   'P 1'
#
loop_
_entity.id
_entity.type
_entity.pdbx_description
1 polymer ?
#
loop_
_entity_poly.entity_id
_entity_poly.type
_entity_poly.pdbx_seq_one_letter_code
_entity_poly.pdbx_strand_id
1 'polypeptide(L)'
;VAERELSQMQERLQKMLSEQKHLADLGLAVSKINHDMRNILASAQLMSDRLRQVKDPTVQAFAPKLLRALDRAVSYSEGVLHYGRTQEPPPARRRLRLRQLVEDVQGLLDIEQGIEFVNSVEPAFEVDADSDQLFRVLTNLCRNSVQAMAADSENAL
;
A
#
# COMPACT_ATOMS: atom_id res chain seq x y z
N VAL A 1 45.91 -0.97 -19.93
CA VAL A 1 45.05 -0.29 -18.94
C VAL A 1 43.64 -0.10 -19.51
N ALA A 2 43.49 0.45 -20.72
CA ALA A 2 42.19 0.62 -21.39
C ALA A 2 41.34 -0.68 -21.57
N GLU A 3 41.94 -1.82 -21.94
CA GLU A 3 41.20 -3.08 -22.07
C GLU A 3 40.63 -3.61 -20.75
N ARG A 4 41.34 -3.39 -19.62
CA ARG A 4 40.86 -3.80 -18.30
C ARG A 4 39.71 -2.92 -17.82
N GLU A 5 39.77 -1.62 -18.08
CA GLU A 5 38.66 -0.70 -17.77
C GLU A 5 37.44 -0.99 -18.63
N LEU A 6 37.62 -1.31 -19.92
CA LEU A 6 36.54 -1.70 -20.82
C LEU A 6 35.86 -3.00 -20.37
N SER A 7 36.64 -4.01 -19.97
CA SER A 7 36.13 -5.27 -19.43
C SER A 7 35.35 -5.06 -18.13
N GLN A 8 35.85 -4.23 -17.21
CA GLN A 8 35.14 -3.88 -15.97
C GLN A 8 33.83 -3.12 -16.23
N MET A 9 33.82 -2.23 -17.23
CA MET A 9 32.61 -1.51 -17.64
C MET A 9 31.57 -2.48 -18.23
N GLN A 10 32.00 -3.44 -19.07
CA GLN A 10 31.13 -4.46 -19.64
C GLN A 10 30.51 -5.38 -18.58
N GLU A 11 31.30 -5.82 -17.59
CA GLU A 11 30.79 -6.62 -16.47
C GLU A 11 29.77 -5.84 -15.63
N ARG A 12 30.04 -4.56 -15.33
CA ARG A 12 29.09 -3.70 -14.61
C ARG A 12 27.80 -3.50 -15.40
N LEU A 13 27.88 -3.27 -16.71
CA LEU A 13 26.71 -3.12 -17.57
C LEU A 13 25.89 -4.40 -17.64
N GLN A 14 26.52 -5.56 -17.80
CA GLN A 14 25.81 -6.84 -17.80
C GLN A 14 25.12 -7.11 -16.46
N LYS A 15 25.79 -6.78 -15.35
CA LYS A 15 25.21 -6.94 -14.01
C LYS A 15 23.99 -6.02 -13.81
N MET A 16 24.11 -4.74 -14.18
CA MET A 16 22.98 -3.79 -14.12
C MET A 16 21.82 -4.22 -15.00
N LEU A 17 22.07 -4.69 -16.23
CA LEU A 17 21.02 -5.18 -17.12
C LEU A 17 20.33 -6.42 -16.57
N SER A 18 21.08 -7.33 -15.94
CA SER A 18 20.51 -8.53 -15.31
C SER A 18 19.65 -8.18 -14.10
N GLU A 19 20.10 -7.24 -13.26
CA GLU A 19 19.35 -6.76 -12.10
C GLU A 19 18.05 -6.05 -12.56
N GLN A 20 18.14 -5.22 -13.60
CA GLN A 20 16.99 -4.50 -14.16
C GLN A 20 15.96 -5.46 -14.78
N LYS A 21 16.41 -6.52 -15.48
CA LYS A 21 15.54 -7.57 -16.01
C LYS A 21 14.84 -8.33 -14.88
N HIS A 22 15.57 -8.69 -13.83
CA HIS A 22 15.00 -9.40 -12.68
C HIS A 22 13.92 -8.59 -11.97
N LEU A 23 14.14 -7.27 -11.80
CA LEU A 23 13.13 -6.36 -11.25
C LEU A 23 11.89 -6.25 -12.14
N ALA A 24 12.06 -6.21 -13.48
CA ALA A 24 10.94 -6.17 -14.41
C ALA A 24 10.10 -7.47 -14.39
N ASP A 25 10.76 -8.64 -14.36
CA ASP A 25 10.09 -9.94 -14.25
C ASP A 25 9.32 -10.06 -12.91
N LEU A 26 9.92 -9.57 -11.82
CA LEU A 26 9.27 -9.47 -10.52
C LEU A 26 8.06 -8.52 -10.58
N GLY A 27 8.20 -7.33 -11.17
CA GLY A 27 7.13 -6.36 -11.31
C GLY A 27 5.92 -6.90 -12.08
N LEU A 28 6.16 -7.68 -13.14
CA LEU A 28 5.11 -8.37 -13.91
C LEU A 28 4.41 -9.45 -13.09
N ALA A 29 5.16 -10.31 -12.41
CA ALA A 29 4.61 -11.38 -11.59
C ALA A 29 3.74 -10.82 -10.46
N VAL A 30 4.20 -9.77 -9.78
CA VAL A 30 3.44 -9.19 -8.69
C VAL A 30 2.28 -8.34 -9.19
N SER A 31 2.36 -7.69 -10.37
CA SER A 31 1.22 -7.00 -10.98
C SER A 31 0.05 -7.98 -11.24
N LYS A 32 0.38 -9.20 -11.68
CA LYS A 32 -0.60 -10.27 -11.85
C LYS A 32 -1.20 -10.71 -10.51
N ILE A 33 -0.37 -10.91 -9.48
CA ILE A 33 -0.84 -11.23 -8.12
C ILE A 33 -1.80 -10.15 -7.61
N ASN A 34 -1.48 -8.87 -7.80
CA ASN A 34 -2.33 -7.78 -7.30
C ASN A 34 -3.67 -7.71 -8.02
N HIS A 35 -3.66 -7.92 -9.34
CA HIS A 35 -4.88 -8.07 -10.11
C HIS A 35 -5.73 -9.23 -9.59
N ASP A 36 -5.12 -10.38 -9.35
CA ASP A 36 -5.81 -11.57 -8.85
C ASP A 36 -6.35 -11.35 -7.42
N MET A 37 -5.62 -10.63 -6.57
CA MET A 37 -6.07 -10.24 -5.24
C MET A 37 -7.23 -9.25 -5.27
N ARG A 38 -7.21 -8.25 -6.16
CA ARG A 38 -8.36 -7.36 -6.38
C ARG A 38 -9.61 -8.14 -6.77
N ASN A 39 -9.46 -9.17 -7.59
CA ASN A 39 -10.58 -10.03 -8.00
C ASN A 39 -11.08 -10.92 -6.84
N ILE A 40 -10.17 -11.45 -6.01
CA ILE A 40 -10.52 -12.21 -4.81
C ILE A 40 -11.23 -11.31 -3.79
N LEU A 41 -10.74 -10.08 -3.56
CA LEU A 41 -11.38 -9.09 -2.69
C LEU A 41 -12.78 -8.73 -3.17
N ALA A 42 -12.96 -8.44 -4.46
CA ALA A 42 -14.28 -8.14 -5.02
C ALA A 42 -15.25 -9.32 -4.82
N SER A 43 -14.75 -10.55 -4.99
CA SER A 43 -15.54 -11.77 -4.74
C SER A 43 -15.85 -11.97 -3.26
N ALA A 44 -14.90 -11.68 -2.37
CA ALA A 44 -15.07 -11.75 -0.93
C ALA A 44 -16.04 -10.68 -0.41
N GLN A 45 -16.03 -9.48 -1.00
CA GLN A 45 -16.99 -8.41 -0.71
C GLN A 45 -18.42 -8.88 -1.03
N LEU A 46 -18.62 -9.45 -2.22
CA LEU A 46 -19.92 -10.01 -2.64
C LEU A 46 -20.38 -11.16 -1.73
N MET A 47 -19.45 -12.01 -1.30
CA MET A 47 -19.73 -13.05 -0.31
C MET A 47 -20.06 -12.47 1.08
N SER A 48 -19.36 -11.43 1.52
CA SER A 48 -19.63 -10.72 2.77
C SER A 48 -21.02 -10.08 2.76
N ASP A 49 -21.40 -9.42 1.66
CA ASP A 49 -22.74 -8.86 1.47
C ASP A 49 -23.82 -9.93 1.56
N ARG A 50 -23.58 -11.11 0.98
CA ARG A 50 -24.48 -12.27 1.13
C ARG A 50 -24.51 -12.80 2.57
N LEU A 51 -23.38 -12.88 3.25
CA LEU A 51 -23.32 -13.34 4.65
C LEU A 51 -24.01 -12.36 5.61
N ARG A 52 -24.00 -11.05 5.31
CA ARG A 52 -24.78 -10.04 6.06
C ARG A 52 -26.29 -10.24 5.93
N GLN A 53 -26.76 -10.86 4.84
CA GLN A 53 -28.18 -11.20 4.66
C GLN A 53 -28.58 -12.46 5.44
N VAL A 54 -27.62 -13.24 5.95
CA VAL A 54 -27.86 -14.39 6.80
C VAL A 54 -28.09 -13.92 8.24
N LYS A 55 -29.20 -14.37 8.85
CA LYS A 55 -29.60 -13.99 10.22
C LYS A 55 -28.89 -14.78 11.34
N ASP A 56 -27.85 -15.53 10.99
CA ASP A 56 -27.10 -16.32 11.96
C ASP A 56 -26.07 -15.41 12.69
N PRO A 57 -26.17 -15.27 14.03
CA PRO A 57 -25.28 -14.39 14.81
C PRO A 57 -23.80 -14.79 14.71
N THR A 58 -23.53 -16.08 14.56
CA THR A 58 -22.16 -16.62 14.44
C THR A 58 -21.56 -16.16 13.11
N VAL A 59 -22.32 -16.27 12.02
CA VAL A 59 -21.89 -15.85 10.69
C VAL A 59 -21.63 -14.34 10.63
N GLN A 60 -22.50 -13.54 11.26
CA GLN A 60 -22.34 -12.08 11.32
C GLN A 60 -21.10 -11.65 12.10
N ALA A 61 -20.68 -12.39 13.13
CA ALA A 61 -19.47 -12.09 13.90
C ALA A 61 -18.17 -12.44 13.14
N PHE A 62 -18.21 -13.39 12.20
CA PHE A 62 -17.04 -13.84 11.44
C PHE A 62 -16.78 -13.02 10.17
N ALA A 63 -17.82 -12.52 9.50
CA ALA A 63 -17.67 -11.76 8.24
C ALA A 63 -16.71 -10.55 8.34
N PRO A 64 -16.73 -9.72 9.40
CA PRO A 64 -15.80 -8.60 9.55
C PRO A 64 -14.35 -9.04 9.76
N LYS A 65 -14.14 -10.16 10.47
CA LYS A 65 -12.79 -10.70 10.73
C LYS A 65 -12.12 -11.21 9.45
N LEU A 66 -12.91 -11.83 8.57
CA LEU A 66 -12.46 -12.36 7.29
C LEU A 66 -12.05 -11.22 6.33
N LEU A 67 -12.83 -10.15 6.30
CA LEU A 67 -12.52 -8.92 5.57
C LEU A 67 -11.19 -8.29 6.02
N ARG A 68 -11.01 -8.09 7.34
CA ARG A 68 -9.76 -7.54 7.89
C ARG A 68 -8.52 -8.42 7.62
N ALA A 69 -8.69 -9.73 7.47
CA ALA A 69 -7.58 -10.62 7.11
C ALA A 69 -7.20 -10.46 5.62
N LEU A 70 -8.18 -10.27 4.75
CA LEU A 70 -7.96 -10.03 3.32
C LEU A 70 -7.32 -8.66 3.06
N ASP A 71 -7.79 -7.60 3.71
CA ASP A 71 -7.19 -6.25 3.59
C ASP A 71 -5.72 -6.22 4.05
N ARG A 72 -5.39 -6.99 5.09
CA ARG A 72 -3.99 -7.17 5.53
C ARG A 72 -3.14 -7.90 4.50
N ALA A 73 -3.65 -8.96 3.88
CA ALA A 73 -2.93 -9.66 2.83
C ALA A 73 -2.64 -8.74 1.64
N VAL A 74 -3.61 -7.91 1.25
CA VAL A 74 -3.50 -6.94 0.14
C VAL A 74 -2.42 -5.91 0.44
N SER A 75 -2.46 -5.32 1.63
CA SER A 75 -1.45 -4.36 2.09
C SER A 75 -0.03 -4.95 2.06
N TYR A 76 0.11 -6.24 2.41
CA TYR A 76 1.40 -6.93 2.40
C TYR A 76 1.93 -7.13 0.97
N SER A 77 1.06 -7.51 0.04
CA SER A 77 1.41 -7.69 -1.38
C SER A 77 1.74 -6.37 -2.09
N GLU A 78 1.08 -5.28 -1.71
CA GLU A 78 1.36 -3.94 -2.23
C GLU A 78 2.74 -3.42 -1.81
N GLY A 79 3.24 -3.80 -0.62
CA GLY A 79 4.57 -3.44 -0.14
C GLY A 79 5.71 -3.99 -1.02
N VAL A 80 5.52 -5.17 -1.62
CA VAL A 80 6.53 -5.83 -2.48
C VAL A 80 6.53 -5.26 -3.91
N LEU A 81 5.39 -4.73 -4.39
CA LEU A 81 5.24 -4.14 -5.73
C LEU A 81 5.99 -2.84 -5.94
N HIS A 82 6.04 -2.00 -4.91
CA HIS A 82 6.58 -0.67 -5.04
C HIS A 82 8.11 -0.69 -5.20
N TYR A 83 8.77 -1.74 -4.72
CA TYR A 83 10.20 -1.95 -4.85
C TYR A 83 10.63 -2.36 -6.28
N GLY A 84 9.70 -2.88 -7.11
CA GLY A 84 10.02 -3.53 -8.40
C GLY A 84 9.48 -2.86 -9.67
N ARG A 85 8.73 -1.74 -9.60
CA ARG A 85 8.20 -1.10 -10.81
C ARG A 85 9.26 -0.27 -11.54
N THR A 86 9.78 -0.81 -12.63
CA THR A 86 10.77 -0.17 -13.53
C THR A 86 10.22 0.98 -14.39
N GLN A 87 8.99 1.45 -14.19
CA GLN A 87 8.49 2.74 -14.68
C GLN A 87 7.07 2.97 -14.11
N GLU A 88 6.98 3.65 -12.96
CA GLU A 88 5.72 4.33 -12.65
C GLU A 88 5.49 5.44 -13.68
N PRO A 89 4.25 5.62 -14.17
CA PRO A 89 3.95 6.74 -15.05
C PRO A 89 4.40 8.05 -14.38
N PRO A 90 4.88 9.03 -15.15
CA PRO A 90 5.31 10.31 -14.59
C PRO A 90 4.18 10.91 -13.73
N PRO A 91 4.50 11.49 -12.55
CA PRO A 91 3.48 11.96 -11.62
C PRO A 91 2.51 12.95 -12.28
N ALA A 92 1.22 12.71 -12.15
CA ALA A 92 0.16 13.59 -12.64
C ALA A 92 -0.07 14.72 -11.62
N ARG A 93 0.89 15.65 -11.57
CA ARG A 93 0.92 16.71 -10.57
C ARG A 93 -0.19 17.73 -10.76
N ARG A 94 -0.84 18.11 -9.66
CA ARG A 94 -1.86 19.16 -9.61
C ARG A 94 -1.85 19.82 -8.23
N ARG A 95 -2.39 21.05 -8.19
CA ARG A 95 -2.72 21.73 -6.93
C ARG A 95 -3.85 20.98 -6.23
N LEU A 96 -3.63 20.58 -4.98
CA LEU A 96 -4.62 19.89 -4.16
C LEU A 96 -4.61 20.40 -2.72
N ARG A 97 -5.77 20.38 -2.06
CA ARG A 97 -5.93 20.73 -0.65
C ARG A 97 -5.43 19.56 0.19
N LEU A 98 -4.28 19.74 0.85
CA LEU A 98 -3.64 18.65 1.57
C LEU A 98 -4.50 18.14 2.73
N ARG A 99 -5.22 19.04 3.40
CA ARG A 99 -6.09 18.68 4.52
C ARG A 99 -7.11 17.62 4.15
N GLN A 100 -7.77 17.78 2.99
CA GLN A 100 -8.80 16.86 2.51
C GLN A 100 -8.20 15.48 2.19
N LEU A 101 -7.01 15.45 1.60
CA LEU A 101 -6.30 14.20 1.34
C LEU A 101 -5.98 13.45 2.65
N VAL A 102 -5.56 14.18 3.68
CA VAL A 102 -5.26 13.60 5.00
C VAL A 102 -6.54 13.12 5.71
N GLU A 103 -7.66 13.82 5.56
CA GLU A 103 -8.99 13.38 6.03
C GLU A 103 -9.44 12.09 5.34
N ASP A 104 -9.24 11.99 4.01
CA ASP A 104 -9.54 10.77 3.26
C ASP A 104 -8.71 9.59 3.76
N VAL A 105 -7.41 9.80 4.02
CA VAL A 105 -6.53 8.77 4.61
C VAL A 105 -7.01 8.37 5.99
N GLN A 106 -7.38 9.33 6.85
CA GLN A 106 -7.91 9.06 8.18
C GLN A 106 -9.16 8.17 8.14
N GLY A 107 -10.07 8.40 7.19
CA GLY A 107 -11.29 7.62 7.03
C GLY A 107 -11.08 6.15 6.63
N LEU A 108 -9.90 5.79 6.16
CA LEU A 108 -9.53 4.43 5.74
C LEU A 108 -8.71 3.66 6.78
N LEU A 109 -8.24 4.33 7.83
CA LEU A 109 -7.45 3.69 8.89
C LEU A 109 -8.37 3.03 9.91
N ASP A 110 -8.10 1.76 10.22
CA ASP A 110 -8.70 1.08 11.39
C ASP A 110 -7.86 1.46 12.61
N ILE A 111 -8.24 2.57 13.27
CA ILE A 111 -7.52 3.10 14.43
C ILE A 111 -8.08 2.43 15.70
N GLU A 112 -7.22 1.68 16.40
CA GLU A 112 -7.58 0.99 17.64
C GLU A 112 -7.81 1.96 18.81
N GLN A 113 -8.48 1.47 19.87
CA GLN A 113 -8.72 2.28 21.07
C GLN A 113 -7.40 2.70 21.73
N GLY A 114 -7.27 3.99 22.05
CA GLY A 114 -6.07 4.55 22.67
C GLY A 114 -5.15 5.30 21.71
N ILE A 115 -5.42 5.27 20.40
CA ILE A 115 -4.69 6.05 19.39
C ILE A 115 -5.57 7.20 18.89
N GLU A 116 -5.06 8.42 18.93
CA GLU A 116 -5.72 9.62 18.38
C GLU A 116 -5.06 10.04 17.08
N PHE A 117 -5.86 10.29 16.04
CA PHE A 117 -5.39 10.87 14.79
C PHE A 117 -5.74 12.36 14.74
N VAL A 118 -4.70 13.20 14.67
CA VAL A 118 -4.84 14.66 14.63
C VAL A 118 -4.41 15.19 13.26
N ASN A 119 -5.36 15.72 12.49
CA ASN A 119 -5.07 16.44 11.26
C ASN A 119 -4.87 17.95 11.52
N SER A 120 -3.61 18.35 11.70
CA SER A 120 -3.22 19.75 11.94
C SER A 120 -2.93 20.54 10.65
N VAL A 121 -3.35 20.05 9.48
CA VAL A 121 -3.15 20.77 8.23
C VAL A 121 -4.12 21.95 8.14
N GLU A 122 -3.58 23.14 7.88
CA GLU A 122 -4.38 24.36 7.66
C GLU A 122 -5.37 24.13 6.50
N PRO A 123 -6.69 24.43 6.65
CA PRO A 123 -7.69 24.10 5.64
C PRO A 123 -7.44 24.74 4.28
N ALA A 124 -6.78 25.90 4.25
CA ALA A 124 -6.41 26.57 3.01
C ALA A 124 -5.05 26.11 2.41
N PHE A 125 -4.35 25.15 3.02
CA PHE A 125 -3.04 24.73 2.54
C PHE A 125 -3.12 23.88 1.27
N GLU A 126 -2.38 24.29 0.24
CA GLU A 126 -2.30 23.59 -1.05
C GLU A 126 -0.89 23.09 -1.32
N VAL A 127 -0.81 21.92 -1.94
CA VAL A 127 0.45 21.34 -2.42
C VAL A 127 0.35 21.03 -3.91
N ASP A 128 1.47 21.09 -4.62
CA ASP A 128 1.59 20.63 -6.00
C ASP A 128 2.16 19.21 -6.03
N ALA A 129 1.29 18.21 -6.13
CA ALA A 129 1.65 16.81 -6.06
C ALA A 129 0.73 15.94 -6.92
N ASP A 130 1.16 14.71 -7.18
CA ASP A 130 0.26 13.67 -7.66
C ASP A 130 -0.58 13.16 -6.48
N SER A 131 -1.89 13.27 -6.63
CA SER A 131 -2.86 12.95 -5.57
C SER A 131 -2.79 11.49 -5.14
N ASP A 132 -2.65 10.57 -6.11
CA ASP A 132 -2.70 9.13 -5.86
C ASP A 132 -1.38 8.65 -5.25
N GLN A 133 -0.25 9.20 -5.71
CA GLN A 133 1.04 8.90 -5.12
C GLN A 133 1.15 9.42 -3.69
N LEU A 134 0.74 10.68 -3.45
CA LEU A 134 0.79 11.26 -2.12
C LEU A 134 -0.16 10.54 -1.15
N PHE A 135 -1.36 10.16 -1.61
CA PHE A 135 -2.29 9.33 -0.86
C PHE A 135 -1.65 8.02 -0.42
N ARG A 136 -1.03 7.28 -1.34
CA ARG A 136 -0.35 6.00 -1.03
C ARG A 136 0.77 6.17 -0.01
N VAL A 137 1.56 7.23 -0.13
CA VAL A 137 2.62 7.55 0.84
C VAL A 137 2.01 7.77 2.23
N LEU A 138 1.01 8.64 2.33
CA LEU A 138 0.36 8.96 3.61
C LEU A 138 -0.31 7.74 4.24
N THR A 139 -1.07 6.96 3.47
CA THR A 139 -1.71 5.73 3.98
C THR A 139 -0.70 4.74 4.52
N ASN A 140 0.43 4.54 3.83
CA ASN A 140 1.48 3.64 4.31
C ASN A 140 2.14 4.16 5.59
N LEU A 141 2.45 5.46 5.65
CA LEU A 141 3.04 6.06 6.84
C LEU A 141 2.10 5.95 8.04
N CYS A 142 0.84 6.36 7.89
CA CYS A 142 -0.13 6.31 8.96
C CYS A 142 -0.43 4.88 9.42
N ARG A 143 -0.56 3.92 8.49
CA ARG A 143 -0.73 2.50 8.84
C ARG A 143 0.47 1.99 9.66
N ASN A 144 1.68 2.30 9.23
CA ASN A 144 2.89 1.89 9.95
C ASN A 144 2.96 2.54 11.35
N SER A 145 2.55 3.81 11.49
CA SER A 145 2.47 4.48 12.79
C SER A 145 1.46 3.81 13.72
N VAL A 146 0.25 3.50 13.23
CA VAL A 146 -0.78 2.81 14.01
C VAL A 146 -0.28 1.44 14.48
N GLN A 147 0.34 0.66 13.58
CA GLN A 147 0.91 -0.65 13.93
C GLN A 147 2.00 -0.55 15.00
N ALA A 148 2.88 0.44 14.91
CA ALA A 148 3.93 0.66 15.89
C ALA A 148 3.37 1.04 17.27
N MET A 149 2.36 1.93 17.31
CA MET A 149 1.72 2.37 18.56
C MET A 149 0.88 1.27 19.22
N ALA A 150 0.21 0.44 18.42
CA ALA A 150 -0.54 -0.71 18.91
C ALA A 150 0.38 -1.77 19.55
N ALA A 151 1.50 -2.08 18.89
CA ALA A 151 2.48 -3.04 19.42
C ALA A 151 3.16 -2.57 20.73
N ASP A 152 3.35 -1.26 20.89
CA ASP A 152 3.90 -0.69 22.14
C ASP A 152 2.88 -0.74 23.28
N SER A 153 1.59 -0.56 22.95
CA SER A 153 0.49 -0.68 23.90
C SER A 153 0.27 -2.13 24.38
N GLU A 154 0.48 -3.12 23.50
CA GLU A 154 0.46 -4.55 23.87
C GLU A 154 1.64 -4.96 24.77
N ASN A 155 2.81 -4.32 24.63
CA ASN A 155 3.98 -4.62 25.47
C ASN A 155 3.96 -3.92 26.84
N ALA A 156 3.10 -2.91 27.02
CA ALA A 156 2.97 -2.14 28.26
C ALA A 156 1.92 -2.72 29.25
N LEU A 157 1.16 -3.73 28.82
CA LEU A 157 0.19 -4.50 29.63
C LEU A 157 0.77 -5.83 30.11
#